data_AF-A0A095ALJ0-F1
#
_entry.id   AF-A0A095ALJ0-F1
#
_cell.length_a   1.000
_cell.length_b   1.000
_cell.length_c   1.000
_cell.angle_alpha   90.00
_cell.angle_beta   90.00
_cell.angle_gamma   90.00
#
_symmetry.space_group_name_H-M   'P 1'
#
loop_
_entity.id
_entity.type
_entity.pdbx_description
1 polymer ?
#
loop_
_entity_poly.entity_id
_entity_poly.type
_entity_poly.pdbx_seq_one_letter_code
_entity_poly.pdbx_strand_id
1 'polypeptide(L)'
;MKVVGVWMSDSKVDSIGLNTLLREKRSDLLFRKNYAKSNPHVLFIDSPISLKCLLTRLSQFSLLRDIVAMSDIRNEIFVPKFCLLPQKDPTKLCDAGISYPIVCKSLMAHGNDNVHKIAIVFNDSGLDHLTYPIFVQQFIKHNGKVLKLFVVGDHSCVTEVPSIKNHDKSVLSERQLEDPIYLNNSS
;
A
#
# COMPACT_ATOMS: atom_id res chain seq x y z
N MET A 1 29.37 13.01 21.00
CA MET A 1 29.32 12.14 19.79
C MET A 1 27.96 11.47 19.75
N LYS A 2 27.22 11.54 18.63
CA LYS A 2 25.96 10.79 18.46
C LYS A 2 26.27 9.49 17.72
N VAL A 3 25.64 8.39 18.12
CA VAL A 3 25.78 7.08 17.48
C VAL A 3 24.45 6.75 16.80
N VAL A 4 24.52 6.30 15.54
CA VAL A 4 23.35 5.87 14.77
C VAL A 4 23.49 4.37 14.51
N GLY A 5 22.53 3.59 14.98
CA GLY A 5 22.38 2.18 14.61
C GLY A 5 21.33 2.03 13.52
N VAL A 6 21.56 1.13 12.56
CA VAL A 6 20.58 0.81 11.52
C VAL A 6 20.14 -0.63 11.65
N TRP A 7 18.83 -0.82 11.54
CA TRP A 7 18.19 -2.11 11.65
C TRP A 7 17.44 -2.44 10.37
N MET A 8 17.91 -3.43 9.63
CA MET A 8 17.34 -3.76 8.33
C MET A 8 17.77 -5.16 7.87
N SER A 9 16.97 -5.81 7.02
CA SER A 9 17.41 -7.05 6.36
C SER A 9 18.53 -6.76 5.36
N ASP A 10 19.42 -7.74 5.14
CA ASP A 10 20.53 -7.58 4.20
C ASP A 10 20.04 -7.21 2.79
N SER A 11 19.00 -7.89 2.30
CA SER A 11 18.37 -7.59 1.01
C SER A 11 17.97 -6.12 0.86
N LYS A 12 17.48 -5.52 1.95
CA LYS A 12 17.05 -4.12 1.92
C LYS A 12 18.26 -3.19 2.02
N VAL A 13 19.30 -3.52 2.81
CA VAL A 13 20.58 -2.77 2.83
C VAL A 13 21.19 -2.70 1.44
N ASP A 14 21.23 -3.84 0.74
CA ASP A 14 21.73 -3.96 -0.61
C ASP A 14 20.93 -3.08 -1.58
N SER A 15 19.60 -3.18 -1.53
CA SER A 15 18.70 -2.45 -2.44
C SER A 15 18.81 -0.92 -2.34
N ILE A 16 19.22 -0.39 -1.18
CA ILE A 16 19.34 1.07 -0.96
C ILE A 16 20.79 1.53 -0.85
N GLY A 17 21.77 0.66 -1.16
CA GLY A 17 23.18 1.03 -1.24
C GLY A 17 23.84 1.41 0.09
N LEU A 18 23.29 1.00 1.24
CA LEU A 18 23.83 1.38 2.56
C LEU A 18 24.98 0.47 3.04
N ASN A 19 25.40 -0.52 2.26
CA ASN A 19 26.41 -1.49 2.67
C ASN A 19 27.75 -0.87 3.09
N THR A 20 28.15 0.22 2.45
CA THR A 20 29.41 0.92 2.73
C THR A 20 29.33 1.85 3.95
N LEU A 21 28.12 2.13 4.45
CA LEU A 21 27.87 3.09 5.51
C LEU A 21 27.62 2.43 6.88
N LEU A 22 27.34 1.12 6.92
CA LEU A 22 26.96 0.41 8.13
C LEU A 22 28.09 -0.51 8.62
N ARG A 23 28.55 -0.28 9.86
CA ARG A 23 29.57 -1.09 10.53
C ARG A 23 29.01 -2.35 11.20
N GLU A 24 27.77 -2.27 11.69
CA GLU A 24 27.06 -3.40 12.32
C GLU A 24 25.65 -3.49 11.76
N LYS A 25 25.20 -4.73 11.51
CA LYS A 25 23.88 -5.06 10.97
C LYS A 25 23.15 -5.97 11.94
N ARG A 26 21.86 -5.74 12.17
CA ARG A 26 20.97 -6.63 12.93
C ARG A 26 19.58 -6.67 12.30
N SER A 27 18.94 -7.84 12.33
CA SER A 27 17.65 -8.09 11.66
C SER A 27 16.55 -8.71 12.56
N ASP A 28 16.86 -9.12 13.79
CA ASP A 28 15.94 -9.81 14.71
C ASP A 28 14.77 -8.98 15.32
N LEU A 29 13.54 -9.24 14.85
CA LEU A 29 12.32 -8.59 15.34
C LEU A 29 12.11 -8.63 16.87
N LEU A 30 12.51 -9.72 17.55
CA LEU A 30 12.33 -9.87 18.99
C LEU A 30 13.32 -8.99 19.76
N PHE A 31 14.58 -8.96 19.30
CA PHE A 31 15.58 -8.02 19.81
C PHE A 31 15.07 -6.58 19.65
N ARG A 32 14.38 -6.23 18.55
CA ARG A 32 13.92 -4.84 18.30
C ARG A 32 12.92 -4.37 19.34
N LYS A 33 11.91 -5.20 19.66
CA LYS A 33 10.89 -4.87 20.66
C LYS A 33 11.50 -4.75 22.06
N ASN A 34 12.37 -5.69 22.43
CA ASN A 34 13.01 -5.70 23.74
C ASN A 34 14.00 -4.52 23.89
N TYR A 35 14.79 -4.24 22.86
CA TYR A 35 15.73 -3.12 22.85
C TYR A 35 15.02 -1.77 22.97
N ALA A 36 13.92 -1.57 22.24
CA ALA A 36 13.11 -0.34 22.37
C ALA A 36 12.54 -0.16 23.77
N LYS A 37 12.08 -1.25 24.41
CA LYS A 37 11.54 -1.21 25.77
C LYS A 37 12.62 -0.93 26.83
N SER A 38 13.79 -1.53 26.68
CA SER A 38 14.90 -1.38 27.64
C SER A 38 15.72 -0.11 27.45
N ASN A 39 15.59 0.59 26.32
CA ASN A 39 16.37 1.78 25.99
C ASN A 39 15.47 2.95 25.56
N PRO A 40 14.67 3.52 26.48
CA PRO A 40 13.72 4.59 26.15
C PRO A 40 14.38 5.91 25.71
N HIS A 41 15.69 6.07 25.95
CA HIS A 41 16.48 7.23 25.52
C HIS A 41 16.91 7.14 24.04
N VAL A 42 16.76 5.98 23.40
CA VAL A 42 17.09 5.78 21.99
C VAL A 42 15.92 6.26 21.14
N LEU A 43 16.20 7.19 20.23
CA LEU A 43 15.23 7.66 19.25
C LEU A 43 15.09 6.63 18.11
N PHE A 44 13.87 6.14 17.87
CA PHE A 44 13.56 5.26 16.74
C PHE A 44 12.94 6.04 15.58
N ILE A 45 13.51 5.86 14.40
CA ILE A 45 13.00 6.42 13.14
C ILE A 45 12.66 5.26 12.19
N ASP A 46 11.41 4.92 11.93
CA ASP A 46 10.20 5.34 12.64
C ASP A 46 9.96 4.51 13.91
N SER A 47 9.18 5.06 14.86
CA SER A 47 8.80 4.34 16.06
C SER A 47 7.97 3.08 15.71
N PRO A 48 8.12 1.96 16.44
CA PRO A 48 7.30 0.77 16.22
C PRO A 48 5.79 1.02 16.34
N ILE A 49 5.38 2.03 17.11
CA ILE A 49 3.97 2.42 17.28
C ILE A 49 3.47 3.09 16.00
N SER A 50 4.24 4.04 15.45
CA SER A 50 3.91 4.74 14.20
C SER A 50 3.79 3.78 13.02
N LEU A 51 4.59 2.71 12.99
CA LEU A 51 4.55 1.71 11.92
C LEU A 51 3.30 0.82 11.94
N LYS A 52 2.55 0.75 13.06
CA LYS A 52 1.37 -0.14 13.15
C LYS A 52 0.26 0.25 12.17
N CYS A 53 0.05 1.55 11.94
CA CYS A 53 -0.97 2.00 10.98
C CYS A 53 -0.63 1.59 9.54
N LEU A 54 0.64 1.29 9.25
CA LEU A 54 1.11 0.86 7.94
C LEU A 54 0.96 -0.65 7.69
N LEU A 55 0.51 -1.45 8.65
CA LEU A 55 0.43 -2.91 8.48
C LEU A 55 -0.72 -3.36 7.58
N THR A 56 -1.85 -2.64 7.61
CA THR A 56 -3.02 -2.99 6.81
C THR A 56 -3.41 -1.83 5.90
N ARG A 57 -3.85 -2.16 4.68
CA ARG A 57 -4.36 -1.14 3.75
C ARG A 57 -5.57 -0.41 4.34
N LEU A 58 -6.42 -1.10 5.09
CA LEU A 58 -7.56 -0.48 5.74
C LEU A 58 -7.13 0.61 6.75
N SER A 59 -6.14 0.33 7.61
CA SER A 59 -5.62 1.31 8.57
C SER A 59 -4.95 2.50 7.87
N GLN A 60 -4.13 2.24 6.84
CA GLN A 60 -3.47 3.28 6.04
C GLN A 60 -4.47 4.24 5.40
N PHE A 61 -5.44 3.68 4.67
CA PHE A 61 -6.40 4.48 3.90
C PHE A 61 -7.44 5.16 4.80
N SER A 62 -7.80 4.57 5.95
CA SER A 62 -8.67 5.23 6.94
C SER A 62 -7.97 6.45 7.53
N LEU A 63 -6.72 6.29 7.98
CA LEU A 63 -5.93 7.41 8.50
C LEU A 63 -5.75 8.51 7.45
N LEU A 64 -5.42 8.13 6.20
CA LEU A 64 -5.25 9.09 5.12
C LEU A 64 -6.54 9.86 4.83
N ARG A 65 -7.68 9.17 4.75
CA ARG A 65 -9.00 9.80 4.54
C ARG A 65 -9.28 10.83 5.63
N ASP A 66 -9.04 10.47 6.88
CA ASP A 66 -9.33 11.34 8.02
C ASP A 66 -8.39 12.56 8.02
N ILE A 67 -7.09 12.38 7.74
CA ILE A 67 -6.12 13.48 7.58
C ILE A 67 -6.54 14.43 6.45
N VAL A 68 -6.88 13.89 5.27
CA VAL A 68 -7.29 14.70 4.12
C VAL A 68 -8.55 15.49 4.43
N ALA A 69 -9.55 14.88 5.07
CA ALA A 69 -10.79 15.55 5.44
C ALA A 69 -10.59 16.74 6.40
N MET A 70 -9.58 16.66 7.28
CA MET A 70 -9.23 17.73 8.21
C MET A 70 -8.23 18.75 7.66
N SER A 71 -7.70 18.54 6.45
CA SER A 71 -6.67 19.40 5.85
C SER A 71 -7.25 20.61 5.12
N ASP A 72 -6.45 21.67 5.02
CA ASP A 72 -6.81 22.86 4.23
C ASP A 72 -6.93 22.55 2.73
N ILE A 73 -6.21 21.53 2.26
CA ILE A 73 -6.18 21.08 0.86
C ILE A 73 -7.26 20.04 0.52
N ARG A 74 -8.25 19.82 1.40
CA ARG A 74 -9.32 18.81 1.22
C ARG A 74 -10.15 18.95 -0.07
N ASN A 75 -10.11 20.13 -0.70
CA ASN A 75 -10.79 20.41 -1.97
C ASN A 75 -9.89 20.19 -3.20
N GLU A 76 -8.59 19.99 -2.99
CA GLU A 76 -7.59 19.82 -4.06
C GLU A 76 -7.14 18.35 -4.19
N ILE A 77 -7.20 17.60 -3.10
CA ILE A 77 -6.84 16.19 -3.07
C ILE A 77 -7.99 15.32 -2.57
N PHE A 78 -7.99 14.07 -3.00
CA PHE A 78 -8.96 13.10 -2.51
C PHE A 78 -8.32 11.72 -2.34
N VAL A 79 -8.91 10.92 -1.45
CA VAL A 79 -8.60 9.50 -1.31
C VAL A 79 -9.64 8.72 -2.10
N PRO A 80 -9.27 7.88 -3.09
CA PRO A 80 -10.23 7.07 -3.82
C PRO A 80 -11.04 6.20 -2.86
N LYS A 81 -12.36 6.15 -3.04
CA LYS A 81 -13.29 5.37 -2.20
C LYS A 81 -12.81 3.93 -2.05
N PHE A 82 -12.94 3.38 -0.84
CA PHE A 82 -12.44 2.05 -0.52
C PHE A 82 -13.30 1.36 0.54
N CYS A 83 -13.27 0.04 0.56
CA CYS A 83 -13.90 -0.77 1.59
C CYS A 83 -13.14 -2.09 1.80
N LEU A 84 -13.46 -2.78 2.89
CA LEU A 84 -13.04 -4.15 3.12
C LEU A 84 -14.20 -5.08 2.76
N LEU A 85 -13.92 -6.09 1.93
CA LEU A 85 -14.84 -7.21 1.71
C LEU A 85 -14.33 -8.42 2.49
N PRO A 86 -15.02 -8.85 3.56
CA PRO A 86 -14.69 -10.10 4.27
C PRO A 86 -15.03 -11.36 3.47
N GLN A 87 -15.94 -11.24 2.51
CA GLN A 87 -16.44 -12.27 1.60
C GLN A 87 -17.04 -11.58 0.36
N LYS A 88 -17.45 -12.36 -0.66
CA LYS A 88 -18.15 -11.81 -1.84
C LYS A 88 -19.43 -11.11 -1.40
N ASP A 89 -19.47 -9.79 -1.59
CA ASP A 89 -20.59 -8.94 -1.21
C ASP A 89 -20.60 -7.65 -2.05
N PRO A 90 -21.25 -7.67 -3.23
CA PRO A 90 -21.39 -6.48 -4.07
C PRO A 90 -22.16 -5.34 -3.37
N THR A 91 -23.04 -5.65 -2.43
CA THR A 91 -23.87 -4.63 -1.75
C THR A 91 -23.00 -3.66 -0.95
N LYS A 92 -21.93 -4.16 -0.31
CA LYS A 92 -20.93 -3.32 0.36
C LYS A 92 -20.19 -2.35 -0.56
N LEU A 93 -20.05 -2.67 -1.85
CA LEU A 93 -19.48 -1.74 -2.82
C LEU A 93 -20.44 -0.56 -3.03
N CYS A 94 -21.73 -0.86 -3.19
CA CYS A 94 -22.78 0.15 -3.32
C CYS A 94 -22.84 1.05 -2.08
N ASP A 95 -22.84 0.46 -0.87
CA ASP A 95 -22.86 1.19 0.40
C ASP A 95 -21.64 2.11 0.57
N ALA A 96 -20.47 1.67 0.08
CA ALA A 96 -19.25 2.48 0.05
C ALA A 96 -19.21 3.49 -1.12
N GLY A 97 -20.24 3.51 -1.98
CA GLY A 97 -20.33 4.35 -3.17
C GLY A 97 -19.25 4.03 -4.22
N ILE A 98 -18.76 2.79 -4.26
CA ILE A 98 -17.74 2.29 -5.19
C ILE A 98 -18.43 1.71 -6.43
N SER A 99 -17.86 2.02 -7.60
CA SER A 99 -18.35 1.57 -8.90
C SER A 99 -17.24 0.87 -9.69
N TYR A 100 -17.61 0.00 -10.62
CA TYR A 100 -16.65 -0.67 -11.47
C TYR A 100 -16.05 0.26 -12.55
N PRO A 101 -14.77 0.07 -12.94
CA PRO A 101 -13.87 -0.96 -12.45
C PRO A 101 -13.32 -0.65 -11.05
N ILE A 102 -12.97 -1.71 -10.31
CA ILE A 102 -12.38 -1.64 -8.98
C ILE A 102 -10.98 -2.26 -8.99
N VAL A 103 -10.13 -1.81 -8.07
CA VAL A 103 -8.84 -2.42 -7.78
C VAL A 103 -8.96 -3.23 -6.49
N CYS A 104 -8.63 -4.50 -6.58
CA CYS A 104 -8.63 -5.45 -5.48
C CYS A 104 -7.18 -5.74 -5.04
N LYS A 105 -6.90 -5.60 -3.75
CA LYS A 105 -5.57 -5.76 -3.15
C LYS A 105 -5.68 -6.61 -1.89
N SER A 106 -4.63 -7.36 -1.53
CA SER A 106 -4.57 -8.01 -0.22
C SER A 106 -4.81 -7.01 0.93
N LEU A 107 -5.45 -7.44 2.01
CA LEU A 107 -5.63 -6.56 3.18
C LEU A 107 -4.27 -6.18 3.82
N MET A 108 -3.35 -7.13 3.92
CA MET A 108 -2.01 -6.87 4.42
C MET A 108 -1.28 -5.96 3.44
N ALA A 109 -0.58 -4.95 3.94
CA ALA A 109 0.21 -4.05 3.08
C ALA A 109 1.68 -4.49 2.95
N HIS A 110 2.11 -5.47 3.76
CA HIS A 110 3.46 -6.00 3.81
C HIS A 110 3.44 -7.49 4.18
N GLY A 111 4.41 -8.28 3.72
CA GLY A 111 4.49 -9.73 3.97
C GLY A 111 4.90 -10.53 2.73
N ASN A 112 4.55 -11.83 2.68
CA ASN A 112 4.93 -12.76 1.60
C ASN A 112 4.43 -12.34 0.21
N ASP A 113 4.98 -12.95 -0.84
CA ASP A 113 4.77 -12.62 -2.27
C ASP A 113 3.30 -12.48 -2.70
N ASN A 114 2.36 -13.18 -2.05
CA ASN A 114 0.92 -13.07 -2.31
C ASN A 114 0.31 -11.71 -1.92
N VAL A 115 0.99 -10.90 -1.09
CA VAL A 115 0.52 -9.57 -0.63
C VAL A 115 0.51 -8.53 -1.75
N HIS A 116 1.32 -8.76 -2.80
CA HIS A 116 1.44 -7.86 -3.95
C HIS A 116 0.52 -8.22 -5.12
N LYS A 117 -0.34 -9.24 -5.00
CA LYS A 117 -1.35 -9.51 -6.02
C LYS A 117 -2.37 -8.37 -6.03
N ILE A 118 -2.42 -7.66 -7.15
CA ILE A 118 -3.39 -6.61 -7.43
C ILE A 118 -4.20 -7.09 -8.62
N ALA A 119 -5.52 -7.00 -8.53
CA ALA A 119 -6.42 -7.31 -9.63
C ALA A 119 -7.32 -6.13 -9.96
N ILE A 120 -7.73 -6.01 -11.22
CA ILE A 120 -8.78 -5.11 -11.66
C ILE A 120 -10.02 -5.94 -11.98
N VAL A 121 -11.16 -5.54 -11.45
CA VAL A 121 -12.44 -6.23 -11.65
C VAL A 121 -13.46 -5.27 -12.26
N PHE A 122 -14.30 -5.76 -13.19
CA PHE A 122 -15.19 -4.93 -14.01
C PHE A 122 -16.69 -5.13 -13.72
N ASN A 123 -17.06 -6.19 -13.00
CA ASN A 123 -18.42 -6.52 -12.58
C ASN A 123 -18.43 -7.50 -11.38
N ASP A 124 -19.63 -7.89 -10.95
CA ASP A 124 -19.86 -8.79 -9.82
C ASP A 124 -19.30 -10.21 -10.05
N SER A 125 -19.29 -10.70 -11.29
CA SER A 125 -18.78 -12.04 -11.63
C SER A 125 -17.28 -12.15 -11.31
N GLY A 126 -16.51 -11.09 -11.57
CA GLY A 126 -15.09 -11.10 -11.23
C GLY A 126 -14.81 -11.18 -9.73
N LEU A 127 -15.79 -10.91 -8.86
CA LEU A 127 -15.64 -11.12 -7.42
C LEU A 127 -15.59 -12.60 -7.03
N ASP A 128 -16.10 -13.51 -7.86
CA ASP A 128 -16.11 -14.96 -7.60
C ASP A 128 -14.71 -15.58 -7.58
N HIS A 129 -13.76 -14.94 -8.26
CA HIS A 129 -12.41 -15.46 -8.46
C HIS A 129 -11.36 -14.80 -7.54
N LEU A 130 -11.81 -14.12 -6.48
CA LEU A 130 -10.96 -13.44 -5.51
C LEU A 130 -10.80 -14.25 -4.22
N THR A 131 -9.66 -14.05 -3.54
CA THR A 131 -9.43 -14.56 -2.19
C THR A 131 -9.78 -13.50 -1.16
N TYR A 132 -10.62 -13.85 -0.19
CA TYR A 132 -11.08 -12.96 0.88
C TYR A 132 -10.35 -13.24 2.21
N PRO A 133 -10.23 -12.26 3.12
CA PRO A 133 -10.71 -10.88 3.00
C PRO A 133 -9.85 -10.05 2.04
N ILE A 134 -10.49 -9.11 1.32
CA ILE A 134 -9.82 -8.31 0.30
C ILE A 134 -10.15 -6.82 0.44
N PHE A 135 -9.12 -5.99 0.26
CA PHE A 135 -9.26 -4.54 0.22
C PHE A 135 -9.65 -4.12 -1.20
N VAL A 136 -10.76 -3.39 -1.31
CA VAL A 136 -11.28 -2.88 -2.57
C VAL A 136 -11.15 -1.37 -2.61
N GLN A 137 -10.75 -0.84 -3.76
CA GLN A 137 -10.62 0.59 -4.01
C GLN A 137 -11.17 0.94 -5.38
N GLN A 138 -11.86 2.07 -5.49
CA GLN A 138 -12.27 2.65 -6.77
C GLN A 138 -11.07 2.81 -7.70
N PHE A 139 -11.12 2.25 -8.90
CA PHE A 139 -10.11 2.53 -9.91
C PHE A 139 -10.28 3.96 -10.42
N ILE A 140 -9.19 4.73 -10.43
CA ILE A 140 -9.13 6.08 -10.97
C ILE A 140 -8.25 6.02 -12.22
N LYS A 141 -8.77 6.50 -13.36
CA LYS A 141 -7.96 6.64 -14.58
C LYS A 141 -6.89 7.70 -14.35
N HIS A 142 -5.64 7.33 -14.58
CA HIS A 142 -4.46 8.17 -14.31
C HIS A 142 -3.37 7.99 -15.38
N ASN A 143 -3.77 7.55 -16.59
CA ASN A 143 -2.91 7.49 -17.78
C ASN A 143 -1.64 6.63 -17.62
N GLY A 144 -1.66 5.64 -16.73
CA GLY A 144 -0.54 4.72 -16.56
C GLY A 144 0.70 5.35 -15.90
N LYS A 145 0.55 6.44 -15.14
CA LYS A 145 1.65 7.12 -14.45
C LYS A 145 1.31 7.42 -13.00
N VAL A 146 2.24 7.16 -12.09
CA VAL A 146 2.09 7.55 -10.67
C VAL A 146 3.32 8.33 -10.22
N LEU A 147 3.07 9.38 -9.44
CA LEU A 147 4.13 10.14 -8.76
C LEU A 147 4.40 9.48 -7.41
N LYS A 148 5.64 9.04 -7.19
CA LYS A 148 6.13 8.53 -5.91
C LYS A 148 6.87 9.65 -5.18
N LEU A 149 6.30 10.09 -4.06
CA LEU A 149 6.92 11.01 -3.12
C LEU A 149 7.72 10.21 -2.07
N PHE A 150 9.02 10.43 -2.02
CA PHE A 150 9.91 9.91 -0.97
C PHE A 150 10.21 11.03 0.01
N VAL A 151 10.14 10.74 1.31
CA VAL A 151 10.32 11.72 2.40
C VAL A 151 11.34 11.19 3.40
N VAL A 152 12.31 12.05 3.79
CA VAL A 152 13.30 11.79 4.85
C VAL A 152 13.41 13.06 5.70
N GLY A 153 12.70 13.08 6.84
CA GLY A 153 12.58 14.30 7.65
C GLY A 153 11.97 15.44 6.82
N ASP A 154 12.67 16.56 6.74
CA ASP A 154 12.23 17.75 5.99
C ASP A 154 12.62 17.70 4.50
N HIS A 155 13.29 16.63 4.05
CA HIS A 155 13.68 16.46 2.66
C HIS A 155 12.68 15.58 1.91
N SER A 156 12.40 15.94 0.67
CA SER A 156 11.54 15.15 -0.21
C SER A 156 12.05 15.07 -1.64
N CYS A 157 11.75 13.96 -2.31
CA CYS A 157 12.00 13.75 -3.73
C CYS A 157 10.77 13.14 -4.40
N VAL A 158 10.42 13.63 -5.59
CA VAL A 158 9.31 13.09 -6.39
C VAL A 158 9.88 12.44 -7.64
N THR A 159 9.41 11.24 -7.94
CA THR A 159 9.70 10.56 -9.20
C THR A 159 8.42 10.08 -9.87
N GLU A 160 8.37 10.16 -11.19
CA GLU A 160 7.31 9.56 -11.98
C GLU A 160 7.71 8.11 -12.33
N VAL A 161 6.81 7.16 -12.09
CA VAL A 161 7.02 5.77 -12.50
C VAL A 161 5.82 5.23 -13.27
N PRO A 162 6.03 4.19 -14.11
CA PRO A 162 4.93 3.49 -14.76
C PRO A 162 3.90 2.98 -13.74
N SER A 163 2.63 3.02 -14.14
CA SER A 163 1.48 2.58 -13.37
C SER A 163 0.46 1.88 -14.28
N ILE A 164 -0.67 1.51 -13.68
CA ILE A 164 -1.78 0.81 -14.32
C ILE A 164 -2.37 1.69 -15.44
N LYS A 165 -2.36 1.19 -16.67
CA LYS A 165 -2.97 1.88 -17.81
C LYS A 165 -4.48 2.01 -17.62
N ASN A 166 -5.09 2.97 -18.31
CA ASN A 166 -6.55 3.07 -18.32
C ASN A 166 -7.14 1.80 -18.96
N HIS A 167 -8.16 1.25 -18.33
CA HIS A 167 -8.94 0.14 -18.88
C HIS A 167 -10.34 0.65 -19.23
N ASP A 168 -10.67 0.60 -20.52
CA ASP A 168 -12.01 0.93 -21.03
C ASP A 168 -12.77 -0.35 -21.31
N LYS A 169 -14.01 -0.45 -20.80
CA LYS A 169 -14.85 -1.64 -20.99
C LYS A 169 -15.07 -1.98 -22.47
N SER A 170 -15.08 -0.98 -23.35
CA SER A 170 -15.33 -1.13 -24.79
C SER A 170 -14.22 -1.86 -25.56
N VAL A 171 -13.02 -1.99 -24.98
CA VAL A 171 -11.87 -2.65 -25.63
C VAL A 171 -11.50 -3.98 -24.99
N LEU A 172 -12.26 -4.43 -23.99
CA LEU A 172 -12.05 -5.70 -23.30
C LEU A 172 -12.93 -6.78 -23.90
N SER A 173 -12.39 -8.00 -24.01
CA SER A 173 -13.20 -9.18 -24.34
C SER A 173 -14.14 -9.55 -23.19
N GLU A 174 -15.20 -10.31 -23.48
CA GLU A 174 -16.16 -10.78 -22.46
C GLU A 174 -15.46 -11.49 -21.30
N ARG A 175 -14.50 -12.38 -21.60
CA ARG A 175 -13.69 -13.06 -20.57
C ARG A 175 -12.94 -12.07 -19.67
N GLN A 176 -12.40 -10.98 -20.23
CA GLN A 176 -11.68 -9.97 -19.44
C GLN A 176 -12.61 -9.08 -18.60
N LEU A 177 -13.90 -9.05 -18.93
CA LEU A 177 -14.91 -8.39 -18.12
C LEU A 177 -15.38 -9.28 -16.97
N GLU A 178 -15.44 -10.59 -17.18
CA GLU A 178 -15.88 -11.59 -16.21
C GLU A 178 -14.80 -12.02 -15.22
N ASP A 179 -13.54 -12.09 -15.64
CA ASP A 179 -12.42 -12.52 -14.80
C ASP A 179 -11.61 -11.33 -14.23
N PRO A 180 -11.05 -11.45 -13.01
CA PRO A 180 -10.07 -10.51 -12.51
C PRO A 180 -8.84 -10.41 -13.41
N ILE A 181 -8.51 -9.20 -13.85
CA ILE A 181 -7.26 -8.93 -14.55
C ILE A 181 -6.17 -8.73 -13.50
N TYR A 182 -5.39 -9.78 -13.24
CA TYR A 182 -4.23 -9.70 -12.35
C TYR A 182 -3.11 -8.89 -13.00
N LEU A 183 -2.59 -7.92 -12.25
CA LEU A 183 -1.45 -7.13 -12.65
C LEU A 183 -0.19 -7.86 -12.22
N ASN A 184 0.62 -8.28 -13.20
CA ASN A 184 1.95 -8.78 -12.91
C ASN A 184 2.76 -7.61 -12.31
N ASN A 185 3.34 -7.84 -11.13
CA ASN A 185 4.39 -6.95 -10.62
C ASN A 185 5.64 -7.17 -11.48
N SER A 186 5.63 -6.61 -12.68
CA SER A 186 6.85 -6.39 -13.44
C SER A 186 7.51 -5.16 -12.84
N SER A 187 8.27 -5.38 -11.77
CA SER A 187 9.28 -4.45 -11.29
C SER A 187 10.56 -5.22 -11.07
#